data_AF-A0A5S9MG95-F1
#
_entry.id   AF-A0A5S9MG95-F1
#
_cell.length_a   1.000
_cell.length_b   1.000
_cell.length_c   1.000
_cell.angle_alpha   90.00
_cell.angle_beta   90.00
_cell.angle_gamma   90.00
#
_symmetry.space_group_name_H-M   'P 1'
#
loop_
_entity.id
_entity.type
_entity.pdbx_description
1 polymer ?
#
loop_
_entity_poly.entity_id
_entity_poly.type
_entity_poly.pdbx_seq_one_letter_code
_entity_poly.pdbx_strand_id
1 'polypeptide(L)' 'MKHHYPNMRLEIIDQIPYIVGGYNQEELSYMTHYLMSFGKHVKIEYPDDELKESYLNQLREVIDQY' A
#
# COMPACT_ATOMS: atom_id res chain seq x y z
N MET A 1 -7.56 -17.38 -6.00
CA MET A 1 -6.33 -16.66 -6.36
C MET A 1 -5.59 -16.36 -5.06
N LYS A 2 -4.53 -17.10 -4.75
CA LYS A 2 -3.85 -17.06 -3.45
C LYS A 2 -2.41 -16.58 -3.68
N HIS A 3 -2.05 -15.50 -2.97
CA HIS A 3 -0.70 -14.94 -2.80
C HIS A 3 -0.18 -14.11 -3.97
N HIS A 4 -0.68 -12.87 -4.09
CA HIS A 4 -0.18 -11.93 -5.10
C HIS A 4 1.15 -11.25 -4.69
N TYR A 5 1.60 -11.43 -3.45
CA TYR A 5 2.88 -10.88 -2.99
C TYR A 5 3.61 -11.87 -2.07
N PRO A 6 4.35 -12.86 -2.61
CA PRO A 6 5.17 -13.76 -1.80
C PRO A 6 6.26 -13.02 -1.02
N ASN A 7 6.57 -11.79 -1.43
CA ASN A 7 7.59 -10.93 -0.82
C ASN A 7 7.04 -9.97 0.25
N MET A 8 5.73 -9.99 0.53
CA MET A 8 5.11 -9.18 1.58
C MET A 8 4.90 -10.01 2.84
N ARG A 9 5.33 -9.47 3.98
CA ARG A 9 5.19 -10.11 5.28
C ARG A 9 4.71 -9.09 6.32
N LEU A 10 4.01 -9.60 7.32
CA LEU A 10 3.62 -8.83 8.49
C LEU A 10 4.74 -8.94 9.53
N GLU A 11 5.31 -7.82 9.91
CA GLU A 11 6.24 -7.71 11.03
C GLU A 11 5.58 -6.93 12.17
N ILE A 12 5.94 -7.24 13.41
CA ILE A 12 5.51 -6.48 14.58
C ILE A 12 6.77 -5.88 15.19
N ILE A 13 6.89 -4.56 15.10
CA ILE A 13 8.01 -3.80 15.67
C ILE A 13 7.41 -2.89 16.74
N ASP A 14 7.88 -2.99 17.98
CA ASP A 14 7.38 -2.19 19.11
C ASP A 14 5.84 -2.23 19.28
N GLN A 15 5.25 -3.42 19.09
CA GLN A 15 3.79 -3.67 19.12
C GLN A 15 2.98 -3.03 17.98
N ILE A 16 3.65 -2.42 16.99
CA ILE A 16 3.03 -1.84 15.81
C ILE A 16 3.15 -2.86 14.66
N PRO A 17 2.02 -3.24 14.01
CA PRO A 17 2.05 -4.11 12.84
C PRO A 17 2.48 -3.33 11.59
N TYR A 18 3.51 -3.83 10.91
CA TYR A 18 4.06 -3.31 9.66
C TYR A 18 3.89 -4.33 8.54
N ILE A 19 3.41 -3.87 7.39
CA ILE A 19 3.48 -4.65 6.15
C ILE A 19 4.80 -4.25 5.48
N VAL A 20 5.75 -5.18 5.47
CA VAL A 20 7.07 -4.99 4.85
C VAL A 20 7.28 -5.97 3.72
N GLY A 21 7.83 -5.49 2.63
CA GLY A 21 8.10 -6.30 1.46
C GLY A 21 8.51 -5.48 0.26
N GLY A 22 8.69 -6.16 -0.86
CA GLY A 22 8.99 -5.54 -2.15
C GLY A 22 7.84 -5.76 -3.14
N TYR A 23 7.68 -4.80 -4.04
CA TYR A 23 6.78 -4.89 -5.18
C TYR A 23 7.56 -4.58 -6.47
N ASN A 24 7.09 -5.10 -7.60
CA ASN A 24 7.60 -4.68 -8.90
C ASN A 24 6.90 -3.39 -9.33
N GLN A 25 7.59 -2.48 -10.02
CA GLN A 25 6.99 -1.22 -10.48
C GLN A 25 5.76 -1.43 -11.37
N GLU A 26 5.73 -2.50 -12.18
CA GLU A 26 4.59 -2.89 -13.00
C GLU A 26 3.32 -3.19 -12.16
N GLU A 27 3.50 -3.56 -10.90
CA GLU A 27 2.43 -3.91 -9.96
C GLU A 27 2.07 -2.76 -8.99
N LEU A 28 2.69 -1.57 -9.15
CA LEU A 28 2.49 -0.43 -8.27
C LEU A 28 1.01 -0.08 -8.11
N SER A 29 0.28 0.03 -9.23
CA SER A 29 -1.15 0.38 -9.24
C SER A 29 -2.00 -0.63 -8.47
N TYR A 30 -1.71 -1.92 -8.63
CA TYR A 30 -2.41 -2.98 -7.91
C TYR A 30 -2.04 -2.96 -6.42
N MET A 31 -0.78 -2.66 -6.07
CA MET A 31 -0.33 -2.52 -4.69
C MET A 31 -1.04 -1.37 -3.99
N THR A 32 -1.12 -0.19 -4.63
CA THR A 32 -1.83 0.94 -4.04
C THR A 32 -3.31 0.68 -3.89
N HIS A 33 -3.94 0.03 -4.86
CA HIS A 33 -5.33 -0.39 -4.74
C HIS A 33 -5.55 -1.37 -3.56
N TYR A 34 -4.67 -2.36 -3.41
CA TYR A 34 -4.69 -3.29 -2.29
C TYR A 34 -4.52 -2.56 -0.95
N LEU A 35 -3.56 -1.63 -0.84
CA LEU A 35 -3.33 -0.87 0.38
C LEU A 35 -4.51 0.07 0.71
N MET A 36 -5.17 0.64 -0.30
CA MET A 36 -6.37 1.46 -0.11
C MET A 36 -7.56 0.67 0.43
N SER A 37 -7.62 -0.65 0.18
CA SER A 37 -8.68 -1.49 0.75
C SER A 37 -8.68 -1.51 2.28
N PHE A 38 -7.54 -1.21 2.91
CA PHE A 38 -7.43 -1.05 4.37
C PHE A 38 -7.85 0.35 4.86
N GLY A 39 -8.00 1.32 3.97
CA GLY A 39 -8.39 2.69 4.27
C GLY A 39 -7.53 3.31 5.37
N LYS A 40 -8.19 3.86 6.40
CA LYS A 40 -7.52 4.55 7.52
C LYS A 40 -6.67 3.65 8.43
N HIS A 41 -6.68 2.33 8.23
CA HIS A 41 -5.91 1.38 9.03
C HIS A 41 -4.49 1.17 8.49
N VAL A 42 -4.17 1.74 7.33
CA VAL A 42 -2.83 1.69 6.73
C VAL A 42 -2.31 3.09 6.54
N LYS A 43 -1.02 3.26 6.82
CA LYS A 43 -0.24 4.45 6.50
C LYS A 43 1.00 4.00 5.74
N ILE A 44 1.23 4.62 4.59
CA ILE A 44 2.46 4.38 3.83
C ILE A 44 3.60 5.13 4.53
N GLU A 45 4.58 4.38 5.02
CA GLU A 45 5.80 4.96 5.62
C GLU A 45 7.00 4.95 4.66
N TYR A 46 7.05 3.99 3.74
CA TYR A 46 8.13 3.86 2.76
C TYR A 46 7.68 2.95 1.58
N PRO A 47 8.16 3.18 0.35
CA PRO A 47 8.90 4.36 -0.12
C PRO A 47 7.99 5.59 -0.29
N ASP A 48 8.52 6.76 0.07
CA ASP A 48 7.80 8.03 0.00
C ASP A 48 7.60 8.54 -1.45
N ASP A 49 8.49 8.18 -2.38
CA ASP A 49 8.49 8.80 -3.72
C ASP A 49 7.49 8.16 -4.69
N GLU A 50 7.37 6.83 -4.67
CA GLU A 50 6.57 6.08 -5.65
C GLU A 50 5.25 5.57 -5.04
N LEU A 51 5.34 4.80 -3.96
CA LEU A 51 4.18 4.14 -3.36
C LEU A 51 3.22 5.14 -2.72
N LYS A 52 3.76 6.10 -1.97
CA LYS A 52 2.96 7.11 -1.28
C LYS A 52 2.31 8.09 -2.26
N GLU A 53 3.01 8.54 -3.30
CA GLU A 53 2.41 9.40 -4.32
C GLU A 53 1.31 8.67 -5.09
N SER A 54 1.53 7.41 -5.49
CA SER A 54 0.49 6.61 -6.13
C SER A 54 -0.74 6.43 -5.21
N TYR A 55 -0.53 6.24 -3.90
CA TYR A 55 -1.60 6.09 -2.92
C TYR A 55 -2.40 7.39 -2.73
N LEU A 56 -1.70 8.52 -2.63
CA LEU A 56 -2.32 9.84 -2.51
C LEU A 56 -3.10 10.21 -3.77
N ASN A 57 -2.62 9.85 -4.96
CA ASN A 57 -3.32 10.11 -6.21
C ASN A 57 -4.63 9.32 -6.29
N GLN A 58 -4.62 8.02 -5.98
CA GLN A 58 -5.86 7.25 -5.96
C GLN A 58 -6.84 7.72 -4.87
N LEU A 59 -6.34 8.18 -3.70
CA LEU A 59 -7.20 8.81 -2.70
C LEU A 59 -7.86 10.10 -3.22
N ARG A 60 -7.11 10.94 -3.95
CA ARG A 60 -7.66 12.14 -4.60
C ARG A 60 -8.73 11.77 -5.63
N GLU A 61 -8.48 10.76 -6.46
CA GLU A 61 -9.47 10.26 -7.42
C GLU A 61 -10.76 9.77 -6.75
N VAL A 62 -10.66 9.15 -5.57
CA VAL A 62 -11.84 8.76 -4.78
C VAL A 62 -12.56 9.98 -4.22
N ILE A 63 -11.83 11.00 -3.76
CA ILE A 63 -12.41 12.24 -3.23
C ILE A 63 -13.13 13.02 -4.34
N ASP A 64 -12.51 13.13 -5.53
CA ASP A 64 -13.05 13.86 -6.68
C ASP A 64 -14.36 13.28 -7.24
N GLN A 65 -14.76 12.09 -6.81
CA GLN A 65 -16.05 11.48 -7.15
C GLN A 65 -17.24 12.01 -6.33
N TYR A 66 -17.00 12.83 -5.29
CA TYR A 66 -18.03 13.36 -4.39
C TYR A 66 -18.05 14.89 -4.39
#